data_AF-A0A2R6K8I7-F1
#
_entry.id   AF-A0A2R6K8I7-F1
#
_cell.length_a   1.000
_cell.length_b   1.000
_cell.length_c   1.000
_cell.angle_alpha   90.00
_cell.angle_beta   90.00
_cell.angle_gamma   90.00
#
_symmetry.space_group_name_H-M   'P 1'
#
loop_
_entity.id
_entity.type
_entity.pdbx_description
1 polymer ?
#
loop_
_entity_poly.entity_id
_entity_poly.type
_entity_poly.pdbx_seq_one_letter_code
_entity_poly.pdbx_strand_id
1 'polypeptide(L)' 'MQFEDIETVAVLGAGNMGHGIAEVAALAGYEVTLRDIEEKFVENGYE' A
#
# COMPACT_ATOMS: atom_id res chain seq x y z
N MET A 1 7.07 20.71 -3.99
CA MET A 1 7.00 19.37 -3.41
C MET A 1 8.41 18.91 -3.16
N GLN A 2 8.78 18.86 -1.90
CA GLN A 2 9.98 18.19 -1.41
C GLN A 2 9.59 16.77 -0.97
N PHE A 3 10.57 15.89 -0.80
CA PHE A 3 10.29 14.50 -0.41
C PHE A 3 9.64 14.42 0.99
N GLU A 4 9.93 15.38 1.85
CA GLU A 4 9.35 15.47 3.19
C GLU A 4 7.84 15.77 3.19
N ASP A 5 7.30 16.30 2.09
CA ASP A 5 5.88 16.70 1.98
C ASP A 5 4.96 15.50 1.66
N ILE A 6 5.50 14.28 1.50
CA ILE A 6 4.69 13.10 1.16
C ILE A 6 3.98 12.59 2.41
N GLU A 7 2.65 12.64 2.41
CA GLU A 7 1.83 12.16 3.54
C GLU A 7 1.16 10.80 3.23
N THR A 8 0.78 10.58 1.96
CA THR A 8 0.00 9.42 1.54
C THR A 8 0.67 8.67 0.37
N VAL A 9 0.67 7.35 0.44
CA VAL A 9 1.18 6.43 -0.59
C VAL A 9 0.06 5.52 -1.09
N ALA A 10 -0.18 5.52 -2.39
CA ALA A 10 -1.07 4.55 -3.04
C ALA A 10 -0.27 3.41 -3.67
N VAL A 11 -0.55 2.18 -3.27
CA VAL A 11 0.04 0.97 -3.84
C VAL A 11 -0.97 0.32 -4.78
N LEU A 12 -0.59 0.16 -6.05
CA LEU A 12 -1.42 -0.46 -7.08
C LEU A 12 -0.99 -1.90 -7.31
N GLY A 13 -1.89 -2.82 -6.99
CA GLY A 13 -1.67 -4.26 -6.98
C GLY A 13 -1.47 -4.80 -5.57
N ALA A 14 -2.27 -5.81 -5.21
CA ALA A 14 -2.28 -6.52 -3.94
C ALA A 14 -1.68 -7.94 -4.08
N GLY A 15 -0.71 -8.12 -4.98
CA GLY A 15 0.13 -9.32 -4.99
C GLY A 15 1.15 -9.32 -3.85
N ASN A 16 2.00 -10.35 -3.76
CA ASN A 16 3.03 -10.47 -2.73
C ASN A 16 3.92 -9.21 -2.61
N MET A 17 4.32 -8.64 -3.75
CA MET A 17 5.13 -7.41 -3.75
C MET A 17 4.34 -6.19 -3.26
N GLY A 18 3.07 -6.08 -3.64
CA GLY A 18 2.21 -4.97 -3.25
C GLY A 18 1.97 -4.91 -1.74
N HIS A 19 1.70 -6.08 -1.13
CA HIS A 19 1.61 -6.22 0.32
C HIS A 19 2.89 -5.79 1.02
N GLY A 20 4.06 -6.27 0.56
CA GLY A 20 5.33 -5.89 1.16
C GLY A 20 5.64 -4.40 1.05
N ILE A 21 5.32 -3.77 -0.08
CA ILE A 21 5.48 -2.32 -0.28
C ILE A 21 4.54 -1.54 0.66
N ALA A 22 3.27 -1.96 0.73
CA ALA A 22 2.28 -1.32 1.61
C ALA A 22 2.69 -1.44 3.08
N GLU A 23 3.19 -2.60 3.50
CA GLU A 23 3.69 -2.85 4.85
C GLU A 23 4.86 -1.92 5.21
N VAL A 24 5.91 -1.87 4.39
CA VAL A 24 7.09 -1.04 4.71
C VAL A 24 6.76 0.46 4.65
N ALA A 25 5.86 0.89 3.76
CA ALA A 25 5.41 2.28 3.70
C ALA A 25 4.58 2.66 4.94
N ALA A 26 3.70 1.78 5.40
CA ALA A 26 2.94 2.00 6.63
C ALA A 26 3.85 2.04 7.86
N LEU A 27 4.84 1.13 7.94
CA LEU A 27 5.85 1.13 9.00
C LEU A 27 6.73 2.38 9.00
N ALA A 28 6.96 2.99 7.83
CA ALA A 28 7.66 4.26 7.70
C ALA A 28 6.81 5.48 8.11
N GLY A 29 5.52 5.28 8.43
CA GLY A 29 4.63 6.33 8.95
C GLY A 29 3.77 7.02 7.90
N TYR A 30 3.74 6.52 6.67
CA TYR A 30 2.86 7.05 5.62
C TYR A 30 1.43 6.51 5.78
N GLU A 31 0.44 7.32 5.39
CA GLU A 31 -0.91 6.80 5.15
C GLU A 31 -0.90 5.97 3.86
N VAL A 32 -1.32 4.71 3.92
CA VAL A 32 -1.24 3.80 2.77
C VAL A 32 -2.63 3.37 2.30
N THR A 33 -2.87 3.52 1.00
CA THR A 33 -4.03 2.91 0.33
C THR A 33 -3.56 1.81 -0.60
N LEU A 34 -4.02 0.57 -0.39
CA LEU A 34 -3.80 -0.56 -1.29
C LEU A 34 -5.01 -0.73 -2.21
N ARG A 35 -4.78 -0.81 -3.53
CA ARG A 35 -5.86 -0.96 -4.52
C ARG A 35 -5.51 -2.03 -5.53
N ASP A 36 -6.49 -2.86 -5.86
CA ASP A 36 -6.43 -3.81 -6.97
C ASP A 36 -7.69 -3.71 -7.85
N ILE A 37 -7.72 -4.45 -8.95
CA ILE A 37 -8.82 -4.46 -9.94
C ILE A 37 -10.12 -5.06 -9.38
N GLU A 38 -10.01 -5.93 -8.37
CA GLU A 38 -11.13 -6.55 -7.68
C GLU A 38 -10.83 -6.59 -6.17
N GLU A 39 -11.87 -6.44 -5.35
CA GLU A 39 -11.76 -6.38 -3.88
C GLU A 39 -11.12 -7.64 -3.28
N LYS A 40 -11.44 -8.82 -3.83
CA LYS A 40 -10.90 -10.11 -3.39
C LYS A 40 -9.37 -10.17 -3.32
N PHE A 41 -8.66 -9.43 -4.18
CA PHE A 41 -7.20 -9.44 -4.18
C PHE A 41 -6.61 -8.67 -3.00
N VAL A 42 -7.31 -7.63 -2.55
CA VAL A 42 -6.94 -6.87 -1.35
C VAL A 42 -7.32 -7.67 -0.10
N GLU A 43 -8.47 -8.36 -0.12
CA GLU A 43 -8.93 -9.18 1.01
C GLU A 43 -8.00 -10.35 1.33
N ASN A 44 -7.46 -11.01 0.31
CA ASN A 44 -6.51 -12.11 0.46
C ASN A 44 -5.22 -11.72 1.21
N GLY A 45 -4.94 -10.42 1.37
CA GLY A 45 -3.82 -9.91 2.14
C GLY A 45 -3.99 -9.90 3.66
N TYR A 46 -5.23 -10.07 4.13
CA TYR A 46 -5.56 -10.06 5.56
C TYR A 46 -5.57 -11.47 6.19
N GLU A 47 -5.47 -12.54 5.38
CA GLU A 47 -5.30 -13.93 5.82
C GLU A 47 -3.83 -14.30 6.02
#